data_AF-A0A8K0KY53-F1
#
_entry.id   AF-A0A8K0KY53-F1
#
_cell.length_a   1.000
_cell.length_b   1.000
_cell.length_c   1.000
_cell.angle_alpha   90.00
_cell.angle_beta   90.00
_cell.angle_gamma   90.00
#
_symmetry.space_group_name_H-M   'P 1'
#
loop_
_entity.id
_entity.type
_entity.pdbx_description
1 polymer ?
#
loop_
_entity_poly.entity_id
_entity_poly.type
_entity_poly.pdbx_seq_one_letter_code
_entity_poly.pdbx_strand_id
1 'polypeptide(L)'
;MRVSSFLYAAISVTPALSLPQFAELLPRQSTGGSIEGWQAPGPSDARGPCPGMNTLANHGYLPRNGRLITLARLTAAMKEGYNINSGDARLLFSQAVRTNPAYPRSRDTFDLDTLGREGVLEHDISLSRSDRFFANPLPFNATVWAETFTRTCIFTYIASLPLFVTSL
;
A
#
# COMPACT_ATOMS: atom_id res chain seq x y z
N MET A 1 66.53 24.58 -43.77
CA MET A 1 65.12 24.43 -43.34
C MET A 1 65.14 23.90 -41.92
N ARG A 2 64.85 24.76 -40.94
CA ARG A 2 64.88 24.42 -39.50
C ARG A 2 63.53 23.82 -39.11
N VAL A 3 63.53 22.58 -38.64
CA VAL A 3 62.34 21.93 -38.08
C VAL A 3 62.40 22.13 -36.56
N SER A 4 61.48 22.93 -36.02
CA SER A 4 61.41 23.25 -34.59
C SER A 4 60.38 22.36 -33.91
N SER A 5 60.81 21.77 -32.80
CA SER A 5 60.09 20.90 -31.87
C SER A 5 58.82 21.55 -31.31
N PHE A 6 57.74 20.77 -31.19
CA PHE A 6 56.70 21.03 -30.21
C PHE A 6 56.31 19.74 -29.49
N LEU A 7 56.67 19.70 -28.21
CA LEU A 7 56.17 18.78 -27.19
C LEU A 7 54.65 18.97 -27.05
N TYR A 8 53.88 17.89 -27.12
CA TYR A 8 52.48 17.90 -26.70
C TYR A 8 52.36 17.17 -25.37
N ALA A 9 51.93 17.91 -24.34
CA ALA A 9 51.65 17.40 -23.00
C ALA A 9 50.42 16.47 -23.03
N ALA A 10 50.54 15.30 -22.40
CA ALA A 10 49.41 14.41 -22.15
C ALA A 10 48.58 14.99 -21.00
N ILE A 11 47.41 15.56 -21.31
CA ILE A 11 46.39 15.88 -20.32
C ILE A 11 45.54 14.62 -20.16
N SER A 12 45.74 13.89 -19.05
CA SER A 12 44.83 12.85 -18.62
C SER A 12 43.53 13.50 -18.15
N VAL A 13 42.55 13.62 -19.05
CA VAL A 13 41.17 13.93 -18.66
C VAL A 13 40.61 12.64 -18.07
N THR A 14 40.55 12.55 -16.75
CA THR A 14 39.68 11.58 -16.08
C THR A 14 38.24 11.94 -16.42
N PRO A 15 37.46 11.09 -17.10
CA PRO A 15 36.03 11.30 -17.11
C PRO A 15 35.56 11.01 -15.69
N ALA A 16 35.11 12.06 -14.99
CA ALA A 16 34.25 11.89 -13.85
C ALA A 16 33.05 11.06 -14.33
N LEU A 17 33.03 9.77 -13.99
CA LEU A 17 31.84 8.94 -14.08
C LEU A 17 30.85 9.46 -13.03
N SER A 18 30.22 10.59 -13.34
CA SER A 18 28.98 10.99 -12.69
C SER A 18 27.95 9.93 -13.05
N LEU A 19 27.66 9.05 -12.09
CA LEU A 19 26.60 8.04 -12.16
C LEU A 19 25.30 8.69 -12.68
N PRO A 20 24.84 8.39 -13.91
CA PRO A 20 23.53 8.85 -14.35
C PRO A 20 22.41 7.95 -13.80
N GLN A 21 22.73 7.00 -12.91
CA GLN A 21 21.80 5.98 -12.40
C GLN A 21 20.67 6.51 -11.50
N PHE A 22 20.61 7.82 -11.23
CA PHE A 22 19.50 8.43 -10.49
C PHE A 22 18.63 9.38 -11.33
N ALA A 23 18.93 9.58 -12.62
CA ALA A 23 18.22 10.55 -13.45
C ALA A 23 17.08 9.96 -14.30
N GLU A 24 16.89 8.64 -14.33
CA GLU A 24 15.67 8.05 -14.89
C GLU A 24 14.61 7.85 -13.80
N LEU A 25 14.16 8.98 -13.24
CA LEU A 25 12.83 9.03 -12.67
C LEU A 25 11.87 8.91 -13.85
N LEU A 26 11.44 7.68 -14.16
CA LEU A 26 10.19 7.47 -14.90
C LEU A 26 9.15 8.45 -14.32
N PRO A 27 8.37 9.17 -15.14
CA PRO A 27 7.38 10.10 -14.63
C PRO A 27 6.55 9.36 -13.59
N ARG A 28 6.67 9.74 -12.31
CA ARG A 28 5.84 9.18 -11.25
C ARG A 28 4.41 9.46 -11.69
N GLN A 29 3.70 8.40 -12.06
CA GLN A 29 2.34 8.51 -12.55
C GLN A 29 1.46 8.82 -11.34
N SER A 30 1.49 10.10 -10.94
CA SER A 30 0.84 10.57 -9.72
C SER A 30 -0.60 10.15 -9.77
N THR A 31 -1.03 9.37 -8.79
CA THR A 31 -2.43 8.93 -8.75
C THR A 31 -3.38 10.04 -8.31
N GLY A 32 -2.86 11.25 -8.04
CA GLY A 32 -3.61 12.40 -7.55
C GLY A 32 -3.87 12.37 -6.05
N GLY A 33 -3.37 11.34 -5.33
CA GLY A 33 -3.54 11.20 -3.89
C GLY A 33 -2.58 12.05 -3.07
N SER A 34 -3.00 12.43 -1.85
CA SER A 34 -2.18 13.18 -0.90
C SER A 34 -2.53 12.87 0.56
N ILE A 35 -1.61 13.15 1.48
CA ILE A 35 -1.81 12.97 2.93
C ILE A 35 -2.92 13.91 3.45
N GLU A 36 -2.94 15.16 2.98
CA GLU A 36 -3.94 16.16 3.38
C GLU A 36 -5.30 15.93 2.71
N GLY A 37 -5.34 15.20 1.59
CA GLY A 37 -6.53 14.98 0.76
C GLY A 37 -7.46 13.87 1.25
N TRP A 38 -7.51 13.59 2.55
CA TRP A 38 -8.45 12.60 3.07
C TRP A 38 -9.90 13.04 2.85
N GLN A 39 -10.74 12.12 2.40
CA GLN A 39 -12.19 12.30 2.30
C GLN A 39 -12.88 11.01 2.73
N ALA A 40 -13.94 11.14 3.52
CA ALA A 40 -14.79 10.01 3.89
C ALA A 40 -15.40 9.37 2.63
N PRO A 41 -15.57 8.03 2.60
CA PRO A 41 -16.31 7.38 1.52
C PRO A 41 -17.77 7.85 1.53
N GLY A 42 -18.31 8.13 0.34
CA GLY A 42 -19.74 8.34 0.16
C GLY A 42 -20.55 7.05 0.25
N PRO A 43 -21.89 7.11 0.32
CA PRO A 43 -22.75 5.93 0.46
C PRO A 43 -22.63 4.91 -0.68
N SER A 44 -22.24 5.35 -1.88
CA SER A 44 -22.06 4.51 -3.06
C SER A 44 -20.63 4.02 -3.27
N ASP A 45 -19.69 4.48 -2.45
CA ASP A 45 -18.27 4.17 -2.63
C ASP A 45 -17.95 2.80 -2.03
N ALA A 46 -17.34 1.92 -2.83
CA ALA A 46 -16.94 0.60 -2.37
C ALA A 46 -15.79 0.69 -1.38
N ARG A 47 -15.89 -0.04 -0.28
CA ARG A 47 -14.80 -0.30 0.66
C ARG A 47 -14.78 -1.79 0.99
N GLY A 48 -13.57 -2.27 1.27
CA GLY A 48 -13.28 -3.69 1.49
C GLY A 48 -12.85 -4.00 2.92
N PRO A 49 -12.49 -5.26 3.18
CA PRO A 49 -11.95 -5.69 4.47
C PRO A 49 -10.50 -5.22 4.66
N CYS A 50 -9.79 -4.77 3.62
CA CYS A 50 -8.41 -4.32 3.73
C CYS A 50 -8.32 -2.85 4.18
N PRO A 51 -7.78 -2.54 5.38
CA PRO A 51 -7.64 -1.16 5.84
C PRO A 51 -6.71 -0.34 4.95
N GLY A 52 -5.61 -0.94 4.44
CA GLY A 52 -4.68 -0.25 3.55
C GLY A 52 -5.34 0.23 2.25
N MET A 53 -6.11 -0.63 1.57
CA MET A 53 -6.78 -0.23 0.33
C MET A 53 -7.85 0.84 0.56
N ASN A 54 -8.60 0.73 1.66
CA ASN A 54 -9.59 1.74 2.03
C ASN A 54 -8.95 3.12 2.27
N THR A 55 -7.80 3.15 2.95
CA THR A 55 -7.04 4.38 3.17
C THR A 55 -6.53 4.96 1.85
N LEU A 56 -5.94 4.15 0.95
CA LEU A 56 -5.52 4.64 -0.37
C LEU A 56 -6.68 5.26 -1.16
N ALA A 57 -7.88 4.67 -1.12
CA ALA A 57 -9.06 5.23 -1.77
C ALA A 57 -9.55 6.53 -1.07
N ASN A 58 -9.56 6.57 0.26
CA ASN A 58 -9.94 7.76 1.03
C ASN A 58 -8.97 8.94 0.82
N HIS A 59 -7.70 8.68 0.51
CA HIS A 59 -6.71 9.71 0.18
C HIS A 59 -6.60 10.01 -1.32
N GLY A 60 -7.38 9.34 -2.16
CA GLY A 60 -7.38 9.56 -3.62
C GLY A 60 -6.21 8.92 -4.36
N TYR A 61 -5.40 8.07 -3.72
CA TYR A 61 -4.37 7.28 -4.41
C TYR A 61 -4.98 6.17 -5.26
N LEU A 62 -6.11 5.61 -4.81
CA LEU A 62 -7.00 4.78 -5.61
C LEU A 62 -8.25 5.59 -5.98
N PRO A 63 -9.04 5.14 -6.97
CA PRO A 63 -10.35 5.73 -7.24
C PRO A 63 -11.17 5.84 -5.96
N ARG A 64 -11.67 7.04 -5.64
CA ARG A 64 -12.40 7.29 -4.39
C ARG A 64 -13.65 6.42 -4.26
N ASN A 65 -14.27 6.08 -5.39
CA ASN A 65 -15.40 5.16 -5.47
C ASN A 65 -15.03 3.69 -5.20
N GLY A 66 -13.73 3.34 -5.12
CA GLY A 66 -13.26 1.98 -4.84
C GLY A 66 -13.53 0.96 -5.94
N ARG A 67 -13.77 1.40 -7.18
CA ARG A 67 -14.14 0.55 -8.33
C ARG A 67 -13.07 0.50 -9.41
N LEU A 68 -13.09 -0.57 -10.21
CA LEU A 68 -12.30 -0.75 -11.43
C LEU A 68 -10.80 -0.48 -11.22
N ILE A 69 -10.24 -1.05 -10.15
CA ILE A 69 -8.83 -0.87 -9.80
C ILE A 69 -7.99 -1.79 -10.69
N THR A 70 -7.18 -1.19 -11.55
CA THR A 70 -6.24 -1.89 -12.43
C THR A 70 -4.91 -2.15 -11.74
N LEU A 71 -4.11 -3.07 -12.29
CA LEU A 71 -2.76 -3.35 -11.78
C LEU A 71 -1.88 -2.10 -11.74
N ALA A 72 -1.88 -1.32 -12.82
CA ALA A 72 -1.09 -0.09 -12.92
C ALA A 72 -1.46 0.91 -11.80
N ARG A 73 -2.77 1.08 -11.56
CA ARG A 73 -3.28 1.93 -10.48
C ARG A 73 -2.86 1.41 -9.11
N LEU A 74 -2.99 0.11 -8.86
CA LEU A 74 -2.60 -0.48 -7.58
C LEU A 74 -1.09 -0.32 -7.34
N THR A 75 -0.25 -0.61 -8.33
CA THR A 75 1.21 -0.48 -8.21
C THR A 75 1.64 0.95 -7.93
N ALA A 76 1.02 1.93 -8.61
CA ALA A 76 1.30 3.34 -8.39
C ALA A 76 0.82 3.75 -6.99
N ALA A 77 -0.43 3.47 -6.63
CA ALA A 77 -1.00 3.83 -5.34
C ALA A 77 -0.21 3.26 -4.15
N MET A 78 0.18 1.99 -4.21
CA MET A 78 0.96 1.34 -3.15
C MET A 78 2.38 1.90 -3.03
N LYS A 79 3.03 2.20 -4.17
CA LYS A 79 4.35 2.84 -4.17
C LYS A 79 4.26 4.27 -3.64
N GLU A 80 3.25 5.01 -4.03
CA GLU A 80 3.10 6.42 -3.70
C GLU A 80 2.60 6.67 -2.28
N GLY A 81 1.60 5.92 -1.84
CA GLY A 81 0.98 6.08 -0.52
C GLY A 81 1.75 5.36 0.59
N TYR A 82 2.41 4.23 0.29
CA TYR A 82 3.05 3.37 1.31
C TYR A 82 4.51 3.03 1.03
N ASN A 83 5.10 3.47 -0.07
CA ASN A 83 6.45 3.08 -0.49
C ASN A 83 6.63 1.56 -0.66
N ILE A 84 5.55 0.82 -0.97
CA ILE A 84 5.60 -0.62 -1.22
C ILE A 84 6.09 -0.90 -2.65
N ASN A 85 6.88 -1.97 -2.83
CA ASN A 85 7.43 -2.35 -4.12
C ASN A 85 6.32 -2.83 -5.08
N SER A 86 6.50 -2.56 -6.37
CA SER A 86 5.57 -3.03 -7.42
C SER A 86 5.44 -4.56 -7.48
N GLY A 87 6.47 -5.32 -7.07
CA GLY A 87 6.42 -6.78 -7.00
C GLY A 87 5.33 -7.28 -6.04
N ASP A 88 5.29 -6.73 -4.82
CA ASP A 88 4.28 -7.08 -3.82
C ASP A 88 2.87 -6.68 -4.30
N ALA A 89 2.75 -5.51 -4.91
CA ALA A 89 1.48 -5.05 -5.50
C ALA A 89 1.00 -5.99 -6.62
N ARG A 90 1.90 -6.53 -7.46
CA ARG A 90 1.57 -7.52 -8.51
C ARG A 90 1.10 -8.84 -7.91
N LEU A 91 1.77 -9.32 -6.85
CA LEU A 91 1.36 -10.54 -6.14
C LEU A 91 -0.04 -10.37 -5.53
N LEU A 92 -0.28 -9.28 -4.82
CA LEU A 92 -1.60 -8.98 -4.24
C LEU A 92 -2.68 -8.83 -5.33
N PHE A 93 -2.37 -8.13 -6.43
CA PHE A 93 -3.28 -7.98 -7.55
C PHE A 93 -3.74 -9.32 -8.13
N SER A 94 -2.80 -10.27 -8.28
CA SER A 94 -3.09 -11.59 -8.84
C SER A 94 -4.16 -12.36 -8.04
N GLN A 95 -4.23 -12.10 -6.73
CA GLN A 95 -5.24 -12.67 -5.85
C GLN A 95 -6.51 -11.80 -5.82
N ALA A 96 -6.36 -10.47 -5.82
CA ALA A 96 -7.48 -9.53 -5.78
C ALA A 96 -8.45 -9.73 -6.96
N VAL A 97 -7.94 -9.93 -8.17
CA VAL A 97 -8.80 -10.13 -9.36
C VAL A 97 -9.60 -11.44 -9.32
N ARG A 98 -9.14 -12.45 -8.57
CA ARG A 98 -9.91 -13.69 -8.34
C ARG A 98 -11.14 -13.46 -7.47
N THR A 99 -11.19 -12.35 -6.73
CA THR A 99 -12.35 -11.99 -5.91
C THR A 99 -13.51 -11.42 -6.75
N ASN A 100 -13.22 -10.93 -7.96
CA ASN A 100 -14.22 -10.40 -8.88
C ASN A 100 -15.25 -11.50 -9.26
N PRO A 101 -16.57 -11.26 -9.11
CA PRO A 101 -17.61 -12.22 -9.51
C PRO A 101 -17.56 -12.63 -10.99
N ALA A 102 -17.00 -11.77 -11.85
CA ALA A 102 -16.82 -12.06 -13.27
C ALA A 102 -15.56 -12.91 -13.57
N TYR A 103 -14.72 -13.22 -12.59
CA TYR A 103 -13.54 -14.07 -12.79
C TYR A 103 -13.94 -15.49 -13.24
N PRO A 104 -13.26 -16.10 -14.24
CA PRO A 104 -12.03 -15.65 -14.91
C PRO A 104 -12.25 -14.80 -16.18
N ARG A 105 -13.47 -14.38 -16.49
CA ARG A 105 -13.75 -13.56 -17.69
C ARG A 105 -13.21 -12.14 -17.55
N SER A 106 -13.21 -11.58 -16.34
CA SER A 106 -12.52 -10.33 -16.01
C SER A 106 -11.30 -10.61 -15.14
N ARG A 107 -10.13 -10.16 -15.58
CA ARG A 107 -8.84 -10.36 -14.89
C ARG A 107 -8.02 -9.09 -14.73
N ASP A 108 -8.54 -7.97 -15.23
CA ASP A 108 -7.80 -6.72 -15.35
C ASP A 108 -8.19 -5.71 -14.27
N THR A 109 -9.27 -5.98 -13.53
CA THR A 109 -9.78 -5.12 -12.47
C THR A 109 -10.39 -5.89 -11.30
N PHE A 110 -10.35 -5.27 -10.13
CA PHE A 110 -11.14 -5.64 -8.97
C PHE A 110 -11.76 -4.40 -8.32
N ASP A 111 -12.79 -4.61 -7.52
CA ASP A 111 -13.43 -3.58 -6.69
C ASP A 111 -13.11 -3.86 -5.21
N LEU A 112 -13.12 -2.82 -4.38
CA LEU A 112 -12.74 -2.99 -2.97
C LEU A 112 -13.72 -3.87 -2.19
N ASP A 113 -15.02 -3.80 -2.49
CA ASP A 113 -16.06 -4.58 -1.82
C ASP A 113 -16.05 -6.06 -2.23
N THR A 114 -15.48 -6.43 -3.39
CA THR A 114 -15.34 -7.83 -3.79
C THR A 114 -14.26 -8.55 -2.99
N LEU A 115 -13.30 -7.82 -2.40
CA LEU A 115 -12.19 -8.41 -1.65
C LEU A 115 -12.64 -9.23 -0.43
N GLY A 116 -13.87 -9.06 0.06
CA GLY A 116 -14.46 -9.85 1.15
C GLY A 116 -14.93 -11.25 0.76
N ARG A 117 -14.56 -11.75 -0.42
CA ARG A 117 -14.85 -13.11 -0.85
C ARG A 117 -13.94 -14.11 -0.10
N GLU A 118 -14.56 -14.93 0.73
CA GLU A 118 -13.91 -16.05 1.42
C GLU A 118 -13.19 -17.00 0.46
N GLY A 119 -12.11 -17.63 0.95
CA GLY A 119 -11.38 -18.68 0.23
C GLY A 119 -10.47 -18.15 -0.89
N VAL A 120 -10.28 -16.83 -0.97
CA VAL A 120 -9.36 -16.19 -1.92
C VAL A 120 -8.32 -15.35 -1.20
N LEU A 121 -8.76 -14.28 -0.53
CA LEU A 121 -7.90 -13.35 0.22
C LEU A 121 -8.46 -13.06 1.60
N GLU A 122 -9.76 -12.84 1.70
CA GLU A 122 -10.43 -12.70 2.99
C GLU A 122 -10.44 -14.05 3.72
N HIS A 123 -10.22 -13.96 5.03
CA HIS A 123 -10.00 -15.09 5.92
C HIS A 123 -10.49 -14.76 7.34
N ASP A 124 -10.78 -15.82 8.10
CA ASP A 124 -11.16 -15.76 9.51
C ASP A 124 -9.99 -15.29 10.40
N ILE A 125 -10.32 -14.94 11.66
CA ILE A 125 -9.37 -14.44 12.66
C ILE A 125 -8.75 -13.11 12.21
N SER A 126 -9.58 -12.30 11.53
CA SER A 126 -9.21 -10.95 11.14
C SER A 126 -8.99 -10.06 12.37
N LEU A 127 -7.96 -9.21 12.35
CA LEU A 127 -7.61 -8.36 13.50
C LEU A 127 -8.70 -7.34 13.89
N SER A 128 -9.64 -7.04 13.01
CA SER A 128 -10.63 -5.96 13.19
C SER A 128 -11.93 -6.17 12.44
N ARG A 129 -12.14 -7.35 11.86
CA ARG A 129 -13.32 -7.72 11.08
C ARG A 129 -13.91 -8.98 11.68
N SER A 130 -15.22 -9.11 11.60
CA SER A 130 -15.89 -10.35 12.02
C SER A 130 -15.64 -11.46 11.01
N ASP A 131 -15.43 -12.68 11.49
CA ASP A 131 -15.40 -13.86 10.64
C ASP A 131 -16.75 -14.01 9.93
N ARG A 132 -16.70 -14.44 8.67
CA ARG A 132 -17.85 -14.42 7.78
C ARG A 132 -18.97 -15.37 8.22
N PHE A 133 -18.65 -16.43 8.96
CA PHE A 133 -19.63 -17.30 9.60
C PHE A 133 -20.56 -16.53 10.56
N PHE A 134 -20.05 -15.53 11.27
CA PHE A 134 -20.82 -14.79 12.29
C PHE A 134 -21.46 -13.51 11.75
N ALA A 135 -20.80 -12.79 10.83
CA ALA A 135 -21.31 -11.52 10.30
C ALA A 135 -20.69 -11.13 8.95
N ASN A 136 -21.04 -9.94 8.43
CA ASN A 136 -20.38 -9.37 7.26
C ASN A 136 -18.90 -9.01 7.59
N PRO A 137 -17.90 -9.54 6.85
CA PRO A 137 -16.49 -9.30 7.12
C PRO A 137 -15.96 -7.98 6.53
N LEU A 138 -16.77 -7.24 5.76
CA LEU A 138 -16.34 -5.98 5.16
C LEU A 138 -16.15 -4.83 6.17
N PRO A 139 -17.16 -4.48 6.99
CA PRO A 139 -17.06 -3.33 7.87
C PRO A 139 -16.05 -3.54 9.00
N PHE A 140 -15.44 -2.44 9.43
CA PHE A 140 -14.66 -2.41 10.66
C PHE A 140 -15.54 -2.78 11.86
N ASN A 141 -15.04 -3.68 12.72
CA ASN A 141 -15.67 -4.07 13.97
C ASN A 141 -14.81 -3.61 15.15
N ALA A 142 -15.32 -2.61 15.89
CA ALA A 142 -14.62 -2.02 17.03
C ALA A 142 -14.39 -3.00 18.18
N THR A 143 -15.31 -3.94 18.41
CA THR A 143 -15.17 -4.97 19.45
C THR A 143 -14.05 -5.95 19.12
N VAL A 144 -14.00 -6.44 17.87
CA VAL A 144 -12.91 -7.32 17.42
C VAL A 144 -11.57 -6.58 17.45
N TRP A 145 -11.54 -5.31 17.02
CA TRP A 145 -10.33 -4.50 17.10
C TRP A 145 -9.86 -4.27 18.54
N ALA A 146 -10.77 -4.07 19.49
CA ALA A 146 -10.44 -3.90 20.89
C ALA A 146 -9.71 -5.15 21.46
N GLU A 147 -10.10 -6.35 21.05
CA GLU A 147 -9.39 -7.59 21.41
C GLU A 147 -7.95 -7.61 20.88
N THR A 148 -7.75 -7.26 19.61
CA THR A 148 -6.39 -7.15 19.03
C THR A 148 -5.56 -6.09 19.75
N PHE A 149 -6.14 -4.92 19.98
CA PHE A 149 -5.46 -3.78 20.57
C PHE A 149 -5.02 -4.07 22.02
N THR A 150 -5.92 -4.63 22.84
CA THR A 150 -5.60 -4.94 24.25
C THR A 150 -4.49 -5.98 24.39
N ARG A 151 -4.38 -6.92 23.44
CA ARG A 151 -3.35 -7.97 23.45
C ARG A 151 -2.00 -7.51 22.89
N THR A 152 -1.99 -6.52 21.99
CA THR A 152 -0.76 -5.97 21.40
C THR A 152 -0.18 -4.83 22.23
N CYS A 153 -1.00 -4.10 22.99
CA CYS A 153 -0.57 -3.16 24.01
C CYS A 153 -0.27 -3.87 25.34
N ILE A 154 0.83 -4.64 25.38
CA ILE A 154 1.38 -5.24 26.62
C ILE A 154 1.61 -4.18 27.73
N PHE A 155 1.78 -2.90 27.35
CA PHE A 155 2.08 -1.82 28.27
C PHE A 155 0.89 -1.33 29.10
N THR A 156 -0.36 -1.53 28.66
CA THR A 156 -1.52 -1.14 29.47
C THR A 156 -1.80 -2.12 30.60
N TYR A 157 -1.35 -3.38 30.50
CA TYR A 157 -1.51 -4.36 31.59
C TYR A 157 -0.45 -4.19 32.70
N ILE A 158 0.77 -3.74 32.37
CA ILE A 158 1.80 -3.40 33.36
C ILE A 158 1.43 -2.13 34.14
N ALA A 159 0.79 -1.14 33.48
CA ALA A 159 0.35 0.09 34.14
C ALA A 159 -0.89 -0.09 35.04
N SER A 160 -1.63 -1.21 34.92
CA SER A 160 -2.76 -1.55 35.78
C SER A 160 -2.44 -2.58 36.87
N LEU A 161 -1.19 -3.07 36.95
CA LEU A 161 -0.76 -3.89 38.08
C LEU A 161 -0.50 -2.97 39.28
N PRO A 162 -1.17 -3.17 40.42
CA PRO A 162 -0.98 -2.34 41.63
C PRO A 162 0.44 -2.43 42.24
N LEU A 163 1.34 -3.20 41.65
CA LEU A 163 2.70 -3.45 42.15
C LEU A 163 3.74 -2.39 41.75
N PHE A 164 3.40 -1.41 40.90
CA PHE A 164 4.37 -0.37 40.47
C PHE A 164 4.19 0.99 41.15
N VAL A 165 3.21 1.15 42.05
CA VAL A 165 2.94 2.44 42.76
C VAL A 165 3.58 2.50 44.16
N THR A 166 4.18 1.42 44.66
CA THR A 166 4.75 1.37 46.03
C THR A 166 6.27 1.39 46.09
N SER A 167 6.95 1.99 45.11
CA SER A 167 8.41 2.21 45.18
C SER A 167 8.83 3.62 44.79
N LEU A 168 8.03 4.60 45.22
CA LEU A 168 8.48 5.95 45.56
C LEU A 168 8.22 6.19 47.04
#